data_AF-A0A4W5KK19-F1
#
_entry.id   AF-A0A4W5KK19-F1
#
_cell.length_a   1.000
_cell.length_b   1.000
_cell.length_c   1.000
_cell.angle_alpha   90.00
_cell.angle_beta   90.00
_cell.angle_gamma   90.00
#
_symmetry.space_group_name_H-M   'P 1'
#
loop_
_entity.id
_entity.type
_entity.pdbx_description
1 polymer ?
#
loop_
_entity_poly.entity_id
_entity_poly.type
_entity_poly.pdbx_seq_one_letter_code
_entity_poly.pdbx_strand_id
1 'polypeptide(L)'
;QTDRHRQADIDRHPKPCPLFLGDATVTIAHRCTPREQLKELSRLADIVIAAAGVPGLITVDMVKEGAAVIDVGINRVQDQTTGKLRLVGDVDFEGT
;
A
#
# COMPACT_ATOMS: atom_id res chain seq x y z
N GLN A 1 14.25 27.45 16.82
CA GLN A 1 14.54 26.08 17.28
C GLN A 1 13.19 25.45 17.56
N THR A 2 12.54 24.75 16.64
CA THR A 2 12.93 23.58 15.83
C THR A 2 12.12 23.57 14.51
N ASP A 3 12.74 23.60 13.33
CA ASP A 3 13.22 22.43 12.56
C ASP A 3 12.13 21.73 11.71
N ARG A 4 12.23 21.94 10.38
CA ARG A 4 11.74 21.10 9.25
C ARG A 4 10.22 21.06 9.00
N HIS A 5 9.63 21.62 7.93
CA HIS A 5 10.06 21.65 6.53
C HIS A 5 10.79 20.37 6.08
N ARG A 6 10.03 19.28 5.89
CA ARG A 6 10.28 18.16 4.94
C ARG A 6 9.32 17.01 5.25
N GLN A 7 8.08 17.13 4.80
CA GLN A 7 7.22 15.96 4.62
C GLN A 7 6.46 16.18 3.30
N ALA A 8 6.48 15.16 2.43
CA ALA A 8 5.73 15.04 1.17
C ALA A 8 6.43 15.42 -0.17
N ASP A 9 7.72 15.08 -0.35
CA ASP A 9 8.40 15.16 -1.67
C ASP A 9 8.87 13.81 -2.23
N ILE A 10 8.47 12.67 -1.64
CA ILE A 10 8.85 11.33 -2.15
C ILE A 10 7.93 10.85 -3.28
N ASP A 11 6.67 11.32 -3.31
CA ASP A 11 5.64 10.79 -4.23
C ASP A 11 5.46 11.62 -5.51
N ARG A 12 6.13 12.78 -5.65
CA ARG A 12 5.99 13.68 -6.81
C ARG A 12 7.03 13.48 -7.91
N HIS A 13 7.99 12.60 -7.71
CA HIS A 13 8.92 12.19 -8.76
C HIS A 13 8.66 10.73 -9.09
N PRO A 14 8.55 10.34 -10.38
CA PRO A 14 8.54 8.94 -10.77
C PRO A 14 9.91 8.35 -10.41
N LYS A 15 10.04 7.87 -9.18
CA LYS A 15 11.18 7.07 -8.75
C LYS A 15 11.06 5.75 -9.51
N PRO A 16 12.08 5.33 -10.27
CA PRO A 16 12.05 4.01 -10.88
C PRO A 16 11.83 2.99 -9.75
N CYS A 17 10.71 2.27 -9.82
CA CYS A 17 10.42 1.20 -8.87
C CYS A 17 11.57 0.17 -8.98
N PRO A 18 12.18 -0.29 -7.87
CA PRO A 18 13.29 -1.25 -7.92
C PRO A 18 12.95 -2.53 -8.69
N LEU A 19 11.67 -2.89 -8.80
CA LEU A 19 11.20 -4.02 -9.61
C LEU A 19 11.53 -3.87 -11.10
N PHE A 20 11.71 -2.65 -11.62
CA PHE A 20 12.09 -2.41 -13.01
C PHE A 20 13.53 -2.85 -13.32
N LEU A 21 14.37 -3.07 -12.29
CA LEU A 21 15.71 -3.66 -12.45
C LEU A 21 15.72 -5.19 -12.40
N GLY A 22 14.58 -5.83 -12.13
CA GLY A 22 14.47 -7.28 -11.87
C GLY A 22 13.72 -8.08 -12.93
N ASP A 23 13.63 -7.60 -14.17
CA ASP A 23 12.91 -8.25 -15.29
C ASP A 23 11.45 -8.65 -14.96
N ALA A 24 10.84 -7.99 -13.98
CA ALA A 24 9.46 -8.24 -13.59
C ALA A 24 8.47 -7.52 -14.52
N THR A 25 7.33 -8.14 -14.79
CA THR A 25 6.19 -7.45 -15.41
C THR A 25 5.46 -6.64 -14.35
N VAL A 26 5.47 -5.31 -14.48
CA VAL A 26 4.94 -4.39 -13.47
C VAL A 26 3.60 -3.81 -13.91
N THR A 27 2.60 -3.90 -13.04
CA THR A 27 1.36 -3.14 -13.14
C THR A 27 1.31 -2.08 -12.04
N ILE A 28 0.98 -0.83 -12.38
CA ILE A 28 0.82 0.26 -11.41
C ILE A 28 -0.67 0.58 -11.27
N ALA A 29 -1.17 0.51 -10.05
CA ALA A 29 -2.51 0.96 -9.67
C ALA A 29 -2.42 2.12 -8.67
N HIS A 30 -3.54 2.82 -8.44
CA HIS A 30 -3.60 3.93 -7.50
C HIS A 30 -4.85 3.81 -6.62
N ARG A 31 -4.92 4.63 -5.57
CA ARG A 31 -6.05 4.66 -4.62
C ARG A 31 -7.44 4.92 -5.23
N CYS A 32 -7.51 5.38 -6.48
CA CYS A 32 -8.78 5.62 -7.19
C CYS A 32 -9.05 4.58 -8.29
N THR A 33 -8.19 3.57 -8.46
CA THR A 33 -8.48 2.43 -9.33
C THR A 33 -9.74 1.72 -8.80
N PRO A 34 -10.72 1.40 -9.67
CA PRO A 34 -11.93 0.69 -9.24
C PRO A 34 -11.60 -0.58 -8.46
N ARG A 35 -12.33 -0.85 -7.37
CA ARG A 35 -12.00 -1.93 -6.43
C ARG A 35 -11.95 -3.31 -7.07
N GLU A 36 -12.91 -3.62 -7.95
CA GLU A 36 -12.92 -4.89 -8.70
C GLU A 36 -11.69 -5.03 -9.61
N GLN A 37 -11.34 -3.97 -10.34
CA GLN A 37 -10.15 -3.96 -11.18
C GLN A 37 -8.87 -4.09 -10.35
N LEU A 38 -8.78 -3.41 -9.20
CA LEU A 38 -7.63 -3.53 -8.29
C LEU A 38 -7.49 -4.97 -7.78
N LYS A 39 -8.60 -5.63 -7.48
CA LYS A 39 -8.63 -7.04 -7.04
C LYS A 39 -8.18 -7.99 -8.14
N GLU A 40 -8.67 -7.81 -9.36
CA GLU A 40 -8.24 -8.61 -10.53
C GLU A 40 -6.73 -8.50 -10.75
N LEU A 41 -6.19 -7.27 -10.77
CA LEU A 41 -4.76 -7.03 -10.97
C LEU A 41 -3.91 -7.60 -9.83
N SER A 42 -4.34 -7.40 -8.58
CA SER A 42 -3.60 -7.88 -7.39
C SER A 42 -3.56 -9.41 -7.31
N ARG A 43 -4.60 -10.10 -7.77
CA ARG A 43 -4.64 -11.57 -7.83
C ARG A 43 -3.73 -12.18 -8.90
N LEU A 44 -3.34 -11.40 -9.90
CA LEU A 44 -2.38 -11.86 -10.90
C LEU A 44 -0.93 -11.69 -10.44
N ALA A 45 -0.69 -10.84 -9.45
CA ALA A 45 0.64 -10.47 -9.01
C ALA A 45 1.27 -11.54 -8.10
N ASP A 46 2.51 -11.93 -8.40
CA ASP A 46 3.35 -12.73 -7.50
C ASP A 46 3.94 -11.88 -6.36
N ILE A 47 4.00 -10.55 -6.55
CA ILE A 47 4.46 -9.57 -5.57
C ILE A 47 3.50 -8.38 -5.57
N VAL A 48 2.94 -8.04 -4.41
CA VAL A 48 2.12 -6.84 -4.20
C VAL A 48 2.88 -5.86 -3.32
N ILE A 49 3.08 -4.63 -3.81
CA ILE A 49 3.64 -3.53 -3.01
C ILE A 49 2.51 -2.52 -2.75
N ALA A 50 2.08 -2.41 -1.49
CA ALA A 50 1.03 -1.48 -1.07
C ALA A 50 1.66 -0.19 -0.54
N ALA A 51 1.49 0.90 -1.29
CA ALA A 51 2.05 2.22 -0.99
C ALA A 51 1.12 3.36 -1.47
N ALA A 52 -0.18 3.18 -1.25
CA ALA A 52 -1.23 4.09 -1.70
C ALA A 52 -1.70 5.06 -0.59
N GLY A 53 -1.32 4.82 0.67
CA GLY A 53 -1.70 5.64 1.81
C GLY A 53 -3.21 5.57 2.11
N VAL A 54 -3.78 4.38 1.98
CA VAL A 54 -5.18 4.09 2.25
C VAL A 54 -5.25 2.87 3.18
N PRO A 55 -5.68 3.04 4.43
CA PRO A 55 -5.82 1.94 5.39
C PRO A 55 -6.60 0.77 4.82
N GLY A 56 -6.02 -0.44 4.85
CA GLY A 56 -6.70 -1.68 4.45
C GLY A 56 -7.19 -1.69 3.00
N LEU A 57 -6.52 -0.97 2.10
CA LEU A 57 -6.84 -0.97 0.68
C LEU A 57 -6.76 -2.37 0.07
N ILE A 58 -5.69 -3.10 0.39
CA ILE A 58 -5.46 -4.48 -0.07
C ILE A 58 -5.95 -5.44 1.01
N THR A 59 -6.91 -6.28 0.67
CA THR A 59 -7.46 -7.32 1.55
C THR A 59 -6.92 -8.70 1.20
N VAL A 60 -6.99 -9.64 2.14
CA VAL A 60 -6.50 -11.03 1.97
C VAL A 60 -7.03 -11.70 0.69
N ASP A 61 -8.31 -11.49 0.36
CA ASP A 61 -8.95 -12.09 -0.82
C ASP A 61 -8.46 -11.50 -2.16
N MET A 62 -7.69 -10.41 -2.13
CA MET A 62 -7.07 -9.80 -3.31
C MET A 62 -5.66 -10.33 -3.58
N VAL A 63 -5.07 -11.11 -2.66
CA VAL A 63 -3.71 -11.61 -2.77
C VAL A 63 -3.70 -13.05 -3.28
N LYS A 64 -2.85 -13.33 -4.27
CA LYS A 64 -2.64 -14.68 -4.79
C LYS A 64 -1.98 -15.57 -3.73
N GLU A 65 -2.38 -16.83 -3.66
CA GLU A 65 -1.72 -17.80 -2.78
C GLU A 65 -0.23 -17.92 -3.15
N GLY A 66 0.65 -17.80 -2.14
CA GLY A 66 2.10 -17.83 -2.33
C GLY A 66 2.72 -16.51 -2.80
N ALA A 67 1.94 -15.45 -3.04
CA ALA A 67 2.49 -14.14 -3.37
C ALA A 67 3.12 -13.45 -2.16
N ALA A 68 4.17 -12.66 -2.41
CA ALA A 68 4.77 -11.80 -1.42
C ALA A 68 4.00 -10.47 -1.32
N VAL A 69 3.79 -9.97 -0.11
CA VAL A 69 3.16 -8.67 0.13
C VAL A 69 4.12 -7.77 0.90
N ILE A 70 4.36 -6.57 0.37
CA ILE A 70 5.18 -5.53 1.01
C ILE A 70 4.27 -4.35 1.32
N ASP A 71 4.00 -4.14 2.61
CA ASP A 71 3.21 -3.00 3.09
C ASP A 71 4.14 -1.84 3.47
N VAL A 72 4.06 -0.75 2.72
CA VAL A 72 4.79 0.49 2.95
C VAL A 72 3.88 1.58 3.54
N GLY A 73 2.57 1.29 3.64
CA GLY A 73 1.56 2.22 4.15
C GLY A 73 1.83 2.60 5.60
N ILE A 74 1.85 3.91 5.87
CA ILE A 74 1.93 4.45 7.23
C ILE A 74 0.75 5.39 7.42
N ASN A 75 -0.38 4.84 7.81
CA ASN A 75 -1.61 5.59 8.02
C ASN A 75 -1.88 5.78 9.50
N ARG A 76 -2.26 7.01 9.91
CA ARG A 76 -2.68 7.30 11.28
C ARG A 76 -4.20 7.20 11.37
N VAL A 77 -4.69 6.29 12.21
CA VAL A 77 -6.12 6.16 12.49
C VAL A 77 -6.37 6.31 13.98
N GLN A 78 -7.51 6.89 14.33
CA GLN A 78 -7.93 6.99 15.73
C GLN A 78 -8.55 5.66 16.16
N ASP A 79 -8.04 5.10 17.24
CA ASP A 79 -8.65 3.97 17.93
C ASP A 79 -9.94 4.44 18.61
N GLN A 80 -11.07 3.86 18.22
CA GLN A 80 -12.39 4.24 18.74
C GLN A 80 -12.59 3.83 20.20
N THR A 81 -11.88 2.81 20.69
CA THR A 81 -11.97 2.30 22.05
C THR A 81 -11.06 3.09 22.99
N THR A 82 -9.82 3.37 22.58
CA THR A 82 -8.83 4.03 23.44
C THR A 82 -8.68 5.53 23.20
N GLY A 83 -9.20 6.04 22.09
CA GLY A 83 -9.06 7.43 21.64
C GLY A 83 -7.66 7.81 21.15
N LYS A 84 -6.69 6.88 21.22
CA LYS A 84 -5.29 7.11 20.84
C LYS A 84 -5.10 6.96 19.33
N LEU A 85 -4.06 7.61 18.80
CA LEU A 85 -3.64 7.39 17.42
C LEU A 85 -2.84 6.08 17.33
N ARG A 86 -3.20 5.24 16.37
CA ARG A 86 -2.44 4.04 15.99
C ARG A 86 -1.99 4.13 14.53
N LEU A 87 -0.88 3.45 14.24
CA LEU A 87 -0.43 3.27 12.86
C LEU A 87 -1.03 2.01 12.28
N VAL A 88 -1.55 2.11 11.07
CA VAL A 88 -2.05 0.98 10.28
C VAL A 88 -1.48 1.04 8.86
N GLY A 89 -1.28 -0.13 8.29
CA GLY A 89 -0.77 -0.30 6.94
C GLY A 89 -1.84 -0.11 5.86
N ASP A 90 -1.42 -0.23 4.61
CA ASP A 90 -2.33 -0.27 3.46
C ASP A 90 -2.92 -1.68 3.25
N VAL A 91 -2.41 -2.69 3.95
CA VAL A 91 -2.86 -4.09 3.86
C VAL A 91 -3.66 -4.47 5.10
N ASP A 92 -4.82 -5.07 4.90
CA ASP A 92 -5.59 -5.74 5.93
C ASP A 92 -5.22 -7.22 5.97
N PHE A 93 -4.39 -7.59 6.97
CA PHE A 93 -3.95 -8.96 7.21
C PHE A 93 -4.94 -9.78 8.06
N GLU A 94 -5.84 -9.13 8.80
CA GLU A 94 -6.69 -9.79 9.79
C GLU A 94 -8.06 -10.18 9.20
N GLY A 95 -8.47 -9.57 8.08
CA GLY A 95 -9.67 -9.97 7.34
C GLY A 95 -10.92 -9.85 8.21
N THR A 96 -11.19 -8.65 8.72
CA THR A 96 -12.39 -8.34 9.51
C THR A 96 -13.63 -8.07 8.67
#